data_AF-A0A6J6H1X3-F1
#
_entry.id   AF-A0A6J6H1X3-F1
#
_cell.length_a   1.000
_cell.length_b   1.000
_cell.length_c   1.000
_cell.angle_alpha   90.00
_cell.angle_beta   90.00
_cell.angle_gamma   90.00
#
_symmetry.space_group_name_H-M   'P 1'
#
loop_
_entity.id
_entity.type
_entity.pdbx_description
1 polymer ?
#
loop_
_entity_poly.entity_id
_entity_poly.type
_entity_poly.pdbx_seq_one_letter_code
_entity_poly.pdbx_strand_id
1 'polypeptide(L)'
;MTDFKAAIYAVKGKSGSGYREPGIVFGPAAYGIYSSITETGEVVYDGTCVATEANYCAERVEFASGTRIKLVLKLSNKVTGWLHGRISKPEISVTPINDLFNTLSVTADSVEVPMMYAQFNKSEMKRDFAGEYKNAGYMGKGLYETAFWRQYSPDHPFATTIVTTLGESAKNTAAEVHTYWKVASIPNNSTNMCMSDTSKLIGFVTTNAMAYSGSAPTWDGSTLEYKVAGLHFMPDGKTPTSGTYDLAMRSDTARCLYGFSKAPISASISVTSADGEQKLMTTVLNEKNDWLYLAAYGFTFSAPTIRIKLSQEQPKEVTPVTAPAPAPSPSSTPMVVKAAVKTLKCVKGKAVKTVKGANPKCPAGYKAK
;
A
#
# COMPACT_ATOMS: atom_id res chain seq x y z
N MET A 1 -2.17 -15.60 19.59
CA MET A 1 -2.39 -14.40 18.78
C MET A 1 -1.95 -14.71 17.37
N THR A 2 -2.91 -14.89 16.46
CA THR A 2 -2.69 -15.16 15.02
C THR A 2 -2.83 -13.89 14.19
N ASP A 3 -3.44 -12.87 14.78
CA ASP A 3 -3.72 -11.57 14.22
C ASP A 3 -3.17 -10.46 15.13
N PHE A 4 -2.82 -9.31 14.57
CA PHE A 4 -2.46 -8.13 15.34
C PHE A 4 -2.86 -6.85 14.60
N LYS A 5 -3.02 -5.78 15.37
CA LYS A 5 -3.16 -4.42 14.88
C LYS A 5 -2.27 -3.52 15.71
N ALA A 6 -1.52 -2.64 15.07
CA ALA A 6 -0.67 -1.66 15.71
C ALA A 6 -0.84 -0.30 15.03
N ALA A 7 -0.94 0.75 15.82
CA ALA A 7 -1.02 2.12 15.33
C ALA A 7 -0.15 3.01 16.21
N ILE A 8 0.44 4.03 15.62
CA ILE A 8 1.16 5.11 16.31
C ILE A 8 0.37 6.39 16.08
N TYR A 9 0.23 7.18 17.13
CA TYR A 9 -0.48 8.46 17.09
C TYR A 9 0.47 9.57 17.54
N ALA A 10 0.46 10.69 16.82
CA ALA A 10 1.00 11.93 17.36
C ALA A 10 -0.02 12.50 18.34
N VAL A 11 0.47 12.98 19.49
CA VAL A 11 -0.39 13.47 20.56
C VAL A 11 0.10 14.80 21.11
N LYS A 12 -0.84 15.62 21.54
CA LYS A 12 -0.61 16.82 22.35
C LYS A 12 -1.24 16.59 23.72
N GLY A 13 -0.45 16.77 24.77
CA GLY A 13 -0.95 16.64 26.14
C GLY A 13 -1.93 17.77 26.47
N LYS A 14 -3.08 17.41 27.04
CA LYS A 14 -4.10 18.34 27.52
C LYS A 14 -4.44 18.01 28.96
N SER A 15 -4.22 18.97 29.86
CA SER A 15 -4.54 18.81 31.29
C SER A 15 -5.93 19.34 31.59
N GLY A 16 -6.65 18.65 32.47
CA GLY A 16 -7.97 19.11 32.94
C GLY A 16 -8.55 18.16 33.97
N SER A 17 -9.16 18.72 35.03
CA SER A 17 -9.72 17.95 36.16
C SER A 17 -10.87 17.01 35.80
N GLY A 18 -11.34 17.10 34.56
CA GLY A 18 -12.35 16.22 34.00
C GLY A 18 -11.82 14.86 33.55
N TYR A 19 -10.53 14.78 33.17
CA TYR A 19 -9.97 13.55 32.60
C TYR A 19 -9.71 12.50 33.68
N ARG A 20 -10.03 11.24 33.35
CA ARG A 20 -9.89 10.10 34.25
C ARG A 20 -9.19 8.93 33.56
N GLU A 21 -8.64 8.03 34.35
CA GLU A 21 -8.14 6.76 33.84
C GLU A 21 -9.27 5.97 33.18
N PRO A 22 -9.02 5.35 32.01
CA PRO A 22 -10.04 4.59 31.31
C PRO A 22 -10.44 3.37 32.13
N GLY A 23 -11.75 3.18 32.28
CA GLY A 23 -12.33 2.11 33.07
C GLY A 23 -13.23 1.22 32.22
N ILE A 24 -13.33 -0.05 32.61
CA ILE A 24 -14.41 -0.92 32.13
C ILE A 24 -15.54 -0.81 33.14
N VAL A 25 -16.64 -0.18 32.72
CA VAL A 25 -17.87 -0.16 33.52
C VAL A 25 -18.78 -1.25 32.98
N PHE A 26 -19.16 -2.19 33.84
CA PHE A 26 -20.21 -3.15 33.52
C PHE A 26 -21.55 -2.44 33.68
N GLY A 27 -22.23 -2.21 32.55
CA GLY A 27 -23.58 -1.66 32.55
C GLY A 27 -24.59 -2.66 33.10
N PRO A 28 -25.79 -2.20 33.50
CA PRO A 28 -26.88 -3.10 33.88
C PRO A 28 -27.18 -4.07 32.73
N ALA A 29 -27.58 -5.30 33.07
CA ALA A 29 -27.94 -6.30 32.08
C ALA A 29 -29.17 -5.81 31.27
N ALA A 30 -28.98 -5.51 29.99
CA ALA A 30 -30.08 -5.25 29.08
C ALA A 30 -30.45 -6.58 28.40
N TYR A 31 -31.68 -7.06 28.60
CA TYR A 31 -32.17 -8.33 28.03
C TYR A 31 -31.30 -9.56 28.41
N GLY A 32 -30.71 -9.57 29.61
CA GLY A 32 -29.82 -10.66 30.06
C GLY A 32 -28.41 -10.62 29.47
N ILE A 33 -28.07 -9.58 28.70
CA ILE A 33 -26.74 -9.35 28.14
C ILE A 33 -26.06 -8.24 28.94
N TYR A 34 -24.90 -8.56 29.53
CA TYR A 34 -24.03 -7.55 30.11
C TYR A 34 -23.38 -6.77 28.97
N SER A 35 -23.63 -5.46 28.94
CA SER A 35 -22.82 -4.55 28.12
C SER A 35 -21.67 -4.02 28.98
N SER A 36 -20.46 -4.04 28.45
CA SER A 36 -19.38 -3.24 29.01
C SER A 36 -19.33 -1.94 28.24
N ILE A 37 -19.28 -0.82 28.97
CA ILE A 37 -19.01 0.49 28.41
C ILE A 37 -17.58 0.80 28.77
N THR A 38 -16.75 1.03 27.76
CA THR A 38 -15.43 1.61 27.98
C THR A 38 -15.65 3.09 28.27
N GLU A 39 -15.40 3.50 29.50
CA GLU A 39 -15.32 4.91 29.83
C GLU A 39 -13.95 5.38 29.35
N THR A 40 -13.92 6.23 28.33
CA THR A 40 -12.68 6.75 27.73
C THR A 40 -12.05 7.84 28.59
N GLY A 41 -12.58 8.08 29.81
CA GLY A 41 -12.14 9.15 30.71
C GLY A 41 -12.35 10.56 30.16
N GLU A 42 -13.01 10.71 29.02
CA GLU A 42 -13.26 11.98 28.34
C GLU A 42 -14.59 12.58 28.82
N VAL A 43 -14.58 13.84 29.27
CA VAL A 43 -15.80 14.50 29.78
C VAL A 43 -16.74 14.91 28.64
N VAL A 44 -16.16 15.18 27.47
CA VAL A 44 -16.88 15.43 26.23
C VAL A 44 -16.49 14.31 25.28
N TYR A 45 -17.40 13.39 25.00
CA TYR A 45 -17.18 12.27 24.09
C TYR A 45 -17.10 12.74 22.63
N ASP A 46 -16.14 13.58 22.30
CA ASP A 46 -15.80 13.94 20.92
C ASP A 46 -14.75 12.98 20.31
N GLY A 47 -14.16 12.10 21.13
CA GLY A 47 -13.23 11.07 20.68
C GLY A 47 -11.88 11.63 20.28
N THR A 48 -11.49 12.79 20.82
CA THR A 48 -10.23 13.45 20.48
C THR A 48 -9.05 12.84 21.24
N CYS A 49 -9.26 12.29 22.44
CA CYS A 49 -8.21 11.60 23.21
C CYS A 49 -7.95 10.17 22.73
N VAL A 50 -6.70 9.83 22.38
CA VAL A 50 -6.29 8.43 22.08
C VAL A 50 -5.98 7.63 23.35
N ALA A 51 -5.69 8.32 24.44
CA ALA A 51 -5.51 7.76 25.78
C ALA A 51 -5.83 8.84 26.82
N THR A 52 -6.31 8.43 27.98
CA THR A 52 -6.56 9.32 29.13
C THR A 52 -5.92 8.75 30.39
N GLU A 53 -5.55 9.65 31.29
CA GLU A 53 -5.10 9.36 32.65
C GLU A 53 -5.74 10.39 33.59
N ALA A 54 -5.54 10.24 34.90
CA ALA A 54 -6.03 11.22 35.87
C ALA A 54 -5.52 12.63 35.54
N ASN A 55 -6.45 13.53 35.21
CA ASN A 55 -6.22 14.91 34.81
C ASN A 55 -5.47 15.11 33.48
N TYR A 56 -5.34 14.07 32.64
CA TYR A 56 -4.56 14.13 31.40
C TYR A 56 -5.26 13.44 30.23
N CYS A 57 -5.21 14.08 29.06
CA CYS A 57 -5.61 13.54 27.78
C CYS A 57 -4.45 13.62 26.80
N ALA A 58 -4.15 12.50 26.15
CA ALA A 58 -3.32 12.45 24.96
C ALA A 58 -4.21 12.76 23.75
N GLU A 59 -4.40 14.05 23.47
CA GLU A 59 -5.24 14.52 22.36
C GLU A 59 -4.56 14.18 21.03
N ARG A 60 -5.26 13.49 20.13
CA ARG A 60 -4.73 13.17 18.80
C ARG A 60 -4.45 14.45 18.03
N VAL A 61 -3.27 14.52 17.44
CA VAL A 61 -2.92 15.56 16.48
C VAL A 61 -2.36 14.94 15.20
N GLU A 62 -2.27 15.75 14.17
CA GLU A 62 -1.65 15.35 12.92
C GLU A 62 -0.13 15.20 13.07
N PHE A 63 0.43 14.20 12.39
CA PHE A 63 1.87 14.05 12.29
C PHE A 63 2.49 15.27 11.58
N ALA A 64 3.66 15.70 12.04
CA ALA A 64 4.45 16.66 11.30
C ALA A 64 4.81 16.10 9.90
N SER A 65 4.86 16.96 8.89
CA SER A 65 5.23 16.54 7.53
C SER A 65 6.60 15.84 7.52
N GLY A 66 6.70 14.74 6.77
CA GLY A 66 7.93 13.94 6.67
C GLY A 66 8.23 13.06 7.88
N THR A 67 7.28 12.88 8.82
CA THR A 67 7.47 11.97 9.95
C THR A 67 7.70 10.53 9.48
N ARG A 68 8.87 9.97 9.84
CA ARG A 68 9.25 8.58 9.62
C ARG A 68 9.40 7.86 10.95
N ILE A 69 8.64 6.78 11.12
CA ILE A 69 8.52 6.06 12.40
C ILE A 69 9.08 4.65 12.22
N LYS A 70 9.84 4.20 13.22
CA LYS A 70 10.28 2.81 13.37
C LYS A 70 9.56 2.18 14.56
N LEU A 71 8.78 1.13 14.30
CA LEU A 71 8.15 0.30 15.33
C LEU A 71 8.80 -1.08 15.33
N VAL A 72 9.21 -1.56 16.50
CA VAL A 72 9.76 -2.91 16.70
C VAL A 72 8.87 -3.67 17.66
N LEU A 73 8.31 -4.78 17.20
CA LEU A 73 7.37 -5.61 17.93
C LEU A 73 7.94 -7.02 18.14
N LYS A 74 7.74 -7.57 19.33
CA LYS A 74 7.85 -9.02 19.58
C LYS A 74 6.49 -9.64 19.33
N LEU A 75 6.35 -10.40 18.25
CA LEU A 75 5.10 -11.05 17.85
C LEU A 75 5.24 -12.57 17.90
N SER A 76 4.13 -13.28 18.07
CA SER A 76 4.12 -14.74 17.91
C SER A 76 4.51 -15.12 16.49
N ASN A 77 5.24 -16.22 16.32
CA ASN A 77 5.56 -16.78 15.01
C ASN A 77 4.33 -17.25 14.22
N LYS A 78 3.15 -17.28 14.86
CA LYS A 78 1.84 -17.52 14.24
C LYS A 78 1.27 -16.31 13.50
N VAL A 79 1.89 -15.13 13.61
CA VAL A 79 1.56 -13.96 12.80
C VAL A 79 2.24 -14.12 11.44
N THR A 80 1.50 -14.62 10.46
CA THR A 80 2.00 -15.01 9.14
C THR A 80 1.09 -14.48 8.03
N GLY A 81 1.40 -14.79 6.76
CA GLY A 81 0.60 -14.34 5.64
C GLY A 81 0.85 -12.88 5.29
N TRP A 82 -0.21 -12.09 5.18
CA TRP A 82 -0.13 -10.72 4.67
C TRP A 82 -0.41 -9.69 5.75
N LEU A 83 0.23 -8.54 5.62
CA LEU A 83 -0.08 -7.35 6.40
C LEU A 83 -0.74 -6.29 5.50
N HIS A 84 -1.53 -5.41 6.08
CA HIS A 84 -2.00 -4.17 5.44
C HIS A 84 -1.87 -2.96 6.36
N GLY A 85 -2.10 -1.76 5.85
CA GLY A 85 -2.06 -0.56 6.69
C GLY A 85 -2.07 0.78 5.96
N ARG A 86 -1.79 1.81 6.75
CA ARG A 86 -1.62 3.20 6.32
C ARG A 86 -0.22 3.66 6.72
N ILE A 87 0.73 3.33 5.87
CA ILE A 87 2.11 3.81 5.92
C ILE A 87 2.64 3.87 4.48
N SER A 88 3.70 4.63 4.23
CA SER A 88 4.35 4.68 2.91
C SER A 88 5.86 4.47 3.00
N LYS A 89 6.46 4.04 1.88
CA LYS A 89 7.90 3.69 1.80
C LYS A 89 8.34 2.73 2.92
N PRO A 90 7.68 1.57 3.08
CA PRO A 90 7.95 0.65 4.17
C PRO A 90 9.30 -0.06 4.00
N GLU A 91 10.06 -0.11 5.10
CA GLU A 91 11.18 -1.02 5.29
C GLU A 91 10.78 -2.03 6.35
N ILE A 92 10.78 -3.31 5.98
CA ILE A 92 10.27 -4.41 6.81
C ILE A 92 11.39 -5.40 7.04
N SER A 93 11.56 -5.82 8.29
CA SER A 93 12.41 -6.96 8.63
C SER A 93 11.72 -7.85 9.63
N VAL A 94 11.80 -9.17 9.41
CA VAL A 94 11.31 -10.20 10.33
C VAL A 94 12.49 -11.09 10.70
N THR A 95 12.80 -11.17 11.99
CA THR A 95 13.89 -12.02 12.50
C THR A 95 13.37 -12.97 13.58
N PRO A 96 13.63 -14.28 13.47
CA PRO A 96 13.25 -15.22 14.53
C PRO A 96 13.94 -14.86 15.85
N ILE A 97 13.19 -14.93 16.96
CA ILE A 97 13.75 -14.86 18.31
C ILE A 97 13.95 -16.28 18.84
N ASN A 98 12.92 -17.12 18.70
CA ASN A 98 12.90 -18.54 19.06
C ASN A 98 11.71 -19.23 18.36
N ASP A 99 11.43 -20.48 18.71
CA ASP A 99 10.35 -21.30 18.12
C ASP A 99 8.93 -20.78 18.36
N LEU A 100 8.76 -19.71 19.16
CA LEU A 100 7.46 -19.13 19.51
C LEU A 100 7.29 -17.68 19.04
N PHE A 101 8.39 -16.94 18.87
CA PHE A 101 8.35 -15.50 18.65
C PHE A 101 9.30 -15.03 17.55
N ASN A 102 8.85 -13.99 16.85
CA ASN A 102 9.61 -13.22 15.87
C ASN A 102 9.70 -11.76 16.32
N THR A 103 10.77 -11.08 15.94
CA THR A 103 10.81 -9.62 15.92
C THR A 103 10.33 -9.13 14.56
N LEU A 104 9.28 -8.32 14.54
CA LEU A 104 8.85 -7.54 13.37
C LEU A 104 9.30 -6.10 13.57
N SER A 105 10.13 -5.59 12.66
CA SER A 105 10.47 -4.16 12.60
C SER A 105 9.87 -3.57 11.34
N VAL A 106 9.13 -2.48 11.50
CA VAL A 106 8.53 -1.70 10.41
C VAL A 106 9.01 -0.26 10.53
N THR A 107 9.74 0.22 9.54
CA THR A 107 10.12 1.64 9.42
C THR A 107 9.43 2.24 8.22
N ALA A 108 8.63 3.30 8.40
CA ALA A 108 7.85 3.87 7.30
C ALA A 108 7.41 5.30 7.60
N ASP A 109 7.07 6.04 6.54
CA ASP A 109 6.52 7.38 6.62
C ASP A 109 5.02 7.32 6.99
N SER A 110 4.53 8.32 7.73
CA SER A 110 3.08 8.55 7.89
C SER A 110 2.44 8.89 6.55
N VAL A 111 1.14 8.64 6.41
CA VAL A 111 0.38 8.96 5.19
C VAL A 111 -0.81 9.86 5.48
N GLU A 112 -1.07 10.80 4.57
CA GLU A 112 -2.28 11.62 4.54
C GLU A 112 -3.41 10.84 3.86
N VAL A 113 -4.51 10.65 4.58
CA VAL A 113 -5.71 9.93 4.15
C VAL A 113 -6.85 10.96 4.09
N PRO A 114 -7.33 11.27 2.88
CA PRO A 114 -8.54 12.06 2.70
C PRO A 114 -9.76 11.33 3.30
N MET A 115 -10.75 12.10 3.75
CA MET A 115 -12.01 11.58 4.31
C MET A 115 -13.21 12.08 3.52
N MET A 116 -14.31 11.32 3.58
CA MET A 116 -15.55 11.61 2.86
C MET A 116 -16.73 11.62 3.83
N TYR A 117 -17.53 12.69 3.73
CA TYR A 117 -18.90 12.73 4.26
C TYR A 117 -19.86 12.84 3.08
N ALA A 118 -20.88 12.00 3.08
CA ALA A 118 -21.90 12.03 2.05
C ALA A 118 -23.28 11.85 2.65
N GLN A 119 -24.22 12.62 2.11
CA GLN A 119 -25.64 12.47 2.35
C GLN A 119 -26.30 12.05 1.03
N PHE A 120 -27.29 11.18 1.12
CA PHE A 120 -28.04 10.71 -0.04
C PHE A 120 -29.49 10.42 0.35
N ASN A 121 -30.41 10.50 -0.61
CA ASN A 121 -31.78 10.09 -0.40
C ASN A 121 -31.91 8.58 -0.62
N LYS A 122 -32.33 7.85 0.43
CA LYS A 122 -32.46 6.39 0.37
C LYS A 122 -33.45 5.93 -0.70
N SER A 123 -34.52 6.68 -0.97
CA SER A 123 -35.53 6.31 -1.99
C SER A 123 -35.00 6.42 -3.42
N GLU A 124 -33.92 7.16 -3.64
CA GLU A 124 -33.31 7.38 -4.96
C GLU A 124 -32.19 6.37 -5.24
N MET A 125 -31.75 5.60 -4.24
CA MET A 125 -30.68 4.62 -4.40
C MET A 125 -31.16 3.34 -5.07
N LYS A 126 -30.28 2.75 -5.90
CA LYS A 126 -30.49 1.40 -6.45
C LYS A 126 -30.74 0.39 -5.33
N ARG A 127 -31.63 -0.57 -5.59
CA ARG A 127 -32.06 -1.59 -4.61
C ARG A 127 -30.88 -2.33 -3.98
N ASP A 128 -29.86 -2.69 -4.77
CA ASP A 128 -28.70 -3.42 -4.27
C ASP A 128 -27.88 -2.58 -3.29
N PHE A 129 -27.60 -1.32 -3.63
CA PHE A 129 -26.92 -0.38 -2.72
C PHE A 129 -27.72 -0.19 -1.43
N ALA A 130 -29.03 0.05 -1.54
CA ALA A 130 -29.89 0.23 -0.37
C ALA A 130 -29.97 -1.04 0.50
N GLY A 131 -29.92 -2.22 -0.13
CA GLY A 131 -29.87 -3.52 0.54
C GLY A 131 -28.57 -3.72 1.32
N GLU A 132 -27.42 -3.53 0.68
CA GLU A 132 -26.10 -3.62 1.33
C GLU A 132 -25.93 -2.57 2.44
N TYR A 133 -26.36 -1.32 2.18
CA TYR A 133 -26.39 -0.28 3.20
C TYR A 133 -27.16 -0.74 4.43
N LYS A 134 -28.34 -1.36 4.27
CA LYS A 134 -29.17 -1.88 5.37
C LYS A 134 -28.55 -3.08 6.10
N ASN A 135 -27.88 -3.98 5.37
CA ASN A 135 -27.39 -5.27 5.87
C ASN A 135 -25.99 -5.22 6.48
N ALA A 136 -25.27 -4.10 6.39
CA ALA A 136 -23.94 -4.00 6.95
C ALA A 136 -23.96 -4.12 8.49
N GLY A 137 -23.68 -5.32 9.01
CA GLY A 137 -23.57 -5.62 10.44
C GLY A 137 -22.33 -5.01 11.14
N TYR A 138 -21.50 -4.26 10.40
CA TYR A 138 -20.26 -3.62 10.86
C TYR A 138 -20.36 -2.09 10.87
N MET A 139 -21.51 -1.56 11.33
CA MET A 139 -21.70 -0.13 11.50
C MET A 139 -21.05 0.34 12.80
N GLY A 140 -20.26 1.41 12.74
CA GLY A 140 -20.16 2.31 13.88
C GLY A 140 -21.56 2.86 14.16
N LYS A 141 -22.19 2.43 15.26
CA LYS A 141 -23.42 3.08 15.73
C LYS A 141 -23.00 4.45 16.25
N GLY A 142 -23.53 5.52 15.65
CA GLY A 142 -23.36 6.86 16.21
C GLY A 142 -23.83 6.92 17.67
N LEU A 143 -23.37 7.95 18.39
CA LEU A 143 -23.78 8.23 19.77
C LEU A 143 -25.32 8.25 19.88
N TYR A 144 -25.87 7.58 20.91
CA TYR A 144 -27.28 7.64 21.34
C TYR A 144 -28.37 7.06 20.41
N GLU A 145 -28.18 5.86 19.86
CA GLU A 145 -29.23 5.03 19.22
C GLU A 145 -30.09 5.71 18.12
N THR A 146 -29.67 6.90 17.67
CA THR A 146 -30.31 7.74 16.64
C THR A 146 -29.27 7.97 15.55
N ALA A 147 -28.77 6.89 14.95
CA ALA A 147 -27.68 6.97 13.98
C ALA A 147 -28.18 7.55 12.64
N PHE A 148 -28.08 8.87 12.48
CA PHE A 148 -28.12 9.55 11.18
C PHE A 148 -26.84 9.32 10.37
N TRP A 149 -25.73 9.00 11.04
CA TRP A 149 -24.43 8.76 10.42
C TRP A 149 -24.02 7.29 10.51
N ARG A 150 -23.63 6.70 9.38
CA ARG A 150 -23.05 5.36 9.32
C ARG A 150 -21.58 5.46 8.96
N GLN A 151 -20.74 4.84 9.78
CA GLN A 151 -19.31 4.70 9.51
C GLN A 151 -19.01 3.28 9.04
N TYR A 152 -18.15 3.18 8.02
CA TYR A 152 -17.64 1.92 7.49
C TYR A 152 -16.13 1.90 7.61
N SER A 153 -15.59 0.76 8.04
CA SER A 153 -14.14 0.55 8.00
C SER A 153 -13.66 0.60 6.54
N PRO A 154 -12.49 1.21 6.27
CA PRO A 154 -12.02 1.44 4.90
C PRO A 154 -11.69 0.14 4.15
N ASP A 155 -11.45 -0.95 4.87
CA ASP A 155 -11.17 -2.30 4.39
C ASP A 155 -12.43 -3.15 4.15
N HIS A 156 -13.62 -2.64 4.49
CA HIS A 156 -14.88 -3.33 4.27
C HIS A 156 -15.22 -3.34 2.76
N PRO A 157 -15.68 -4.47 2.17
CA PRO A 157 -15.98 -4.55 0.74
C PRO A 157 -16.91 -3.43 0.23
N PHE A 158 -17.96 -3.12 0.99
CA PHE A 158 -18.92 -2.07 0.67
C PHE A 158 -18.35 -0.63 0.72
N ALA A 159 -17.23 -0.39 1.41
CA ALA A 159 -16.65 0.95 1.53
C ALA A 159 -16.23 1.50 0.15
N THR A 160 -15.69 0.64 -0.72
CA THR A 160 -15.37 1.03 -2.10
C THR A 160 -16.62 1.42 -2.89
N THR A 161 -17.71 0.66 -2.76
CA THR A 161 -19.01 0.97 -3.37
C THR A 161 -19.59 2.29 -2.87
N ILE A 162 -19.47 2.61 -1.58
CA ILE A 162 -19.91 3.89 -1.02
C ILE A 162 -19.14 5.04 -1.68
N VAL A 163 -17.81 4.98 -1.69
CA VAL A 163 -16.98 6.07 -2.22
C VAL A 163 -17.25 6.30 -3.70
N THR A 164 -17.37 5.23 -4.50
CA THR A 164 -17.62 5.35 -5.93
C THR A 164 -19.04 5.79 -6.24
N THR A 165 -20.04 5.32 -5.49
CA THR A 165 -21.46 5.63 -5.74
C THR A 165 -21.83 7.04 -5.28
N LEU A 166 -21.30 7.47 -4.13
CA LEU A 166 -21.67 8.75 -3.50
C LEU A 166 -20.66 9.87 -3.78
N GLY A 167 -19.61 9.61 -4.56
CA GLY A 167 -18.57 10.58 -4.85
C GLY A 167 -19.12 11.88 -5.44
N GLU A 168 -20.07 11.78 -6.38
CA GLU A 168 -20.75 12.95 -6.96
C GLU A 168 -21.56 13.76 -5.94
N SER A 169 -22.26 13.09 -5.01
CA SER A 169 -22.99 13.76 -3.93
C SER A 169 -22.06 14.52 -2.99
N ALA A 170 -20.82 14.05 -2.84
CA ALA A 170 -19.74 14.73 -2.13
C ALA A 170 -18.94 15.71 -3.03
N LYS A 171 -19.45 16.05 -4.22
CA LYS A 171 -18.79 16.93 -5.21
C LYS A 171 -17.37 16.45 -5.59
N ASN A 172 -17.12 15.15 -5.46
CA ASN A 172 -15.81 14.52 -5.59
C ASN A 172 -14.69 15.23 -4.81
N THR A 173 -15.03 15.83 -3.67
CA THR A 173 -14.13 16.64 -2.84
C THR A 173 -14.05 16.04 -1.43
N ALA A 174 -12.83 15.75 -0.97
CA ALA A 174 -12.61 15.29 0.39
C ALA A 174 -13.09 16.34 1.40
N ALA A 175 -13.72 15.92 2.49
CA ALA A 175 -14.18 16.84 3.51
C ALA A 175 -13.02 17.34 4.40
N GLU A 176 -12.07 16.44 4.66
CA GLU A 176 -10.91 16.67 5.52
C GLU A 176 -9.81 15.67 5.18
N VAL A 177 -8.66 15.83 5.84
CA VAL A 177 -7.48 14.97 5.67
C VAL A 177 -6.91 14.70 7.06
N HIS A 178 -6.61 13.43 7.32
CA HIS A 178 -5.92 13.01 8.53
C HIS A 178 -4.69 12.20 8.19
N THR A 179 -3.70 12.25 9.06
CA THR A 179 -2.47 11.49 8.98
C THR A 179 -2.61 10.21 9.81
N TYR A 180 -2.05 9.14 9.26
CA TYR A 180 -2.06 7.83 9.89
C TYR A 180 -0.69 7.18 9.81
N TRP A 181 -0.37 6.44 10.86
CA TRP A 181 0.65 5.40 10.85
C TRP A 181 0.04 4.16 11.51
N LYS A 182 -0.36 3.17 10.69
CA LYS A 182 -0.95 1.92 11.21
C LYS A 182 -0.61 0.72 10.35
N VAL A 183 -0.48 -0.43 11.00
CA VAL A 183 -0.24 -1.73 10.38
C VAL A 183 -1.10 -2.79 11.05
N ALA A 184 -1.56 -3.77 10.30
CA ALA A 184 -2.37 -4.86 10.82
C ALA A 184 -2.16 -6.13 9.99
N SER A 185 -2.37 -7.28 10.59
CA SER A 185 -2.41 -8.56 9.89
C SER A 185 -3.72 -8.73 9.11
N ILE A 186 -3.60 -9.32 7.93
CA ILE A 186 -4.73 -9.77 7.12
C ILE A 186 -4.92 -11.27 7.37
N PRO A 187 -6.15 -11.75 7.62
CA PRO A 187 -6.44 -13.17 7.60
C PRO A 187 -6.05 -13.78 6.25
N ASN A 188 -5.21 -14.82 6.24
CA ASN A 188 -4.81 -15.46 5.00
C ASN A 188 -5.92 -16.38 4.49
N ASN A 189 -6.70 -15.90 3.52
CA ASN A 189 -7.75 -16.66 2.83
C ASN A 189 -7.38 -16.99 1.37
N SER A 190 -6.12 -16.79 0.98
CA SER A 190 -5.69 -17.08 -0.38
C SER A 190 -5.68 -18.57 -0.65
N THR A 191 -6.24 -18.98 -1.79
CA THR A 191 -6.17 -20.37 -2.30
C THR A 191 -4.95 -20.60 -3.18
N ASN A 192 -4.20 -19.55 -3.52
CA ASN A 192 -3.00 -19.65 -4.34
C ASN A 192 -1.82 -20.15 -3.49
N MET A 193 -1.19 -21.26 -3.91
CA MET A 193 -0.10 -21.90 -3.16
C MET A 193 1.10 -20.99 -2.86
N CYS A 194 1.37 -19.98 -3.68
CA CYS A 194 2.46 -19.03 -3.48
C CYS A 194 2.12 -17.95 -2.45
N MET A 195 0.83 -17.75 -2.17
CA MET A 195 0.29 -16.70 -1.30
C MET A 195 -0.44 -17.24 -0.07
N SER A 196 -0.56 -18.56 0.07
CA SER A 196 -1.25 -19.24 1.17
C SER A 196 -0.32 -19.74 2.28
N ASP A 197 0.97 -19.42 2.23
CA ASP A 197 1.96 -19.82 3.24
C ASP A 197 1.60 -19.26 4.63
N THR A 198 1.35 -20.15 5.59
CA THR A 198 1.00 -19.82 6.97
C THR A 198 2.17 -19.98 7.94
N SER A 199 3.37 -20.33 7.45
CA SER A 199 4.57 -20.50 8.26
C SER A 199 5.39 -19.22 8.41
N LYS A 200 5.16 -18.23 7.54
CA LYS A 200 5.97 -17.01 7.46
C LYS A 200 5.16 -15.81 6.97
N LEU A 201 5.73 -14.63 7.11
CA LEU A 201 5.19 -13.43 6.47
C LEU A 201 5.49 -13.47 4.96
N ILE A 202 4.46 -13.24 4.16
CA ILE A 202 4.47 -13.28 2.69
C ILE A 202 4.66 -11.88 2.12
N GLY A 203 3.90 -10.91 2.63
CA GLY A 203 3.84 -9.60 2.01
C GLY A 203 3.11 -8.56 2.83
N PHE A 204 3.17 -7.34 2.33
CA PHE A 204 2.61 -6.15 2.93
C PHE A 204 2.07 -5.23 1.84
N VAL A 205 0.83 -4.79 2.00
CA VAL A 205 0.16 -3.87 1.07
C VAL A 205 -0.37 -2.64 1.80
N THR A 206 -0.02 -1.45 1.36
CA THR A 206 -0.51 -0.21 1.98
C THR A 206 -0.93 0.82 0.96
N THR A 207 -1.84 1.70 1.37
CA THR A 207 -2.35 2.77 0.54
C THR A 207 -2.90 3.91 1.39
N ASN A 208 -2.98 5.11 0.84
CA ASN A 208 -3.70 6.23 1.45
C ASN A 208 -5.17 6.40 0.97
N ALA A 209 -5.70 5.48 0.14
CA ALA A 209 -7.06 5.55 -0.42
C ALA A 209 -8.18 5.55 0.62
N MET A 210 -9.25 6.35 0.50
CA MET A 210 -10.37 6.38 1.45
C MET A 210 -10.92 4.98 1.77
N ALA A 211 -11.10 4.14 0.75
CA ALA A 211 -11.46 2.74 0.87
C ALA A 211 -10.51 1.86 0.05
N TYR A 212 -10.36 0.61 0.46
CA TYR A 212 -9.45 -0.35 -0.17
C TYR A 212 -9.87 -1.79 0.09
N SER A 213 -9.29 -2.74 -0.66
CA SER A 213 -9.52 -4.16 -0.41
C SER A 213 -8.91 -4.59 0.92
N GLY A 214 -9.73 -5.11 1.84
CA GLY A 214 -9.28 -5.62 3.14
C GLY A 214 -8.48 -6.93 3.09
N SER A 215 -8.27 -7.52 1.91
CA SER A 215 -7.47 -8.73 1.72
C SER A 215 -6.10 -8.43 1.10
N ALA A 216 -5.26 -9.46 0.99
CA ALA A 216 -4.06 -9.38 0.16
C ALA A 216 -4.42 -9.09 -1.32
N PRO A 217 -3.48 -8.58 -2.14
CA PRO A 217 -3.68 -8.48 -3.58
C PRO A 217 -4.07 -9.83 -4.20
N THR A 218 -5.03 -9.83 -5.11
CA THR A 218 -5.53 -11.05 -5.74
C THR A 218 -4.72 -11.38 -6.98
N TRP A 219 -4.33 -12.65 -7.14
CA TRP A 219 -3.64 -13.13 -8.33
C TRP A 219 -4.65 -13.62 -9.37
N ASP A 220 -4.60 -13.07 -10.59
CA ASP A 220 -5.50 -13.45 -11.70
C ASP A 220 -4.91 -14.53 -12.65
N GLY A 221 -3.69 -15.00 -12.37
CA GLY A 221 -2.91 -15.86 -13.29
C GLY A 221 -1.81 -15.13 -14.04
N SER A 222 -1.83 -13.79 -14.05
CA SER A 222 -0.90 -12.95 -14.81
C SER A 222 -0.50 -11.65 -14.10
N THR A 223 -1.39 -11.06 -13.30
CA THR A 223 -1.19 -9.81 -12.57
C THR A 223 -1.70 -9.92 -11.14
N LEU A 224 -1.10 -9.12 -10.25
CA LEU A 224 -1.63 -8.88 -8.92
C LEU A 224 -2.57 -7.67 -8.97
N GLU A 225 -3.81 -7.86 -8.55
CA GLU A 225 -4.82 -6.82 -8.51
C GLU A 225 -5.08 -6.34 -7.07
N TYR A 226 -5.26 -5.03 -6.91
CA TYR A 226 -5.67 -4.44 -5.64
C TYR A 226 -6.67 -3.32 -5.86
N LYS A 227 -7.78 -3.33 -5.09
CA LYS A 227 -8.85 -2.36 -5.24
C LYS A 227 -8.69 -1.20 -4.27
N VAL A 228 -8.85 0.01 -4.76
CA VAL A 228 -8.78 1.27 -4.01
C VAL A 228 -9.89 2.21 -4.45
N ALA A 229 -10.33 3.11 -3.58
CA ALA A 229 -11.29 4.15 -3.92
C ALA A 229 -11.03 5.40 -3.09
N GLY A 230 -11.31 6.57 -3.69
CA GLY A 230 -11.16 7.88 -3.08
C GLY A 230 -11.76 8.95 -3.99
N LEU A 231 -11.92 10.16 -3.44
CA LEU A 231 -12.44 11.31 -4.19
C LEU A 231 -11.35 11.99 -5.03
N HIS A 232 -11.76 12.76 -6.04
CA HIS A 232 -10.84 13.38 -7.00
C HIS A 232 -10.09 14.58 -6.47
N PHE A 233 -10.67 15.33 -5.53
CA PHE A 233 -10.11 16.58 -5.03
C PHE A 233 -9.89 16.54 -3.52
N MET A 234 -8.84 17.23 -3.09
CA MET A 234 -8.56 17.57 -1.69
C MET A 234 -9.59 18.60 -1.16
N PRO A 235 -9.59 18.92 0.14
CA PRO A 235 -10.64 19.79 0.74
C PRO A 235 -10.79 21.20 0.14
N ASP A 236 -9.78 21.67 -0.61
CA ASP A 236 -9.87 22.93 -1.35
C ASP A 236 -10.76 22.86 -2.62
N GLY A 237 -11.23 21.67 -2.99
CA GLY A 237 -12.04 21.41 -4.18
C GLY A 237 -11.29 21.63 -5.51
N LYS A 238 -9.96 21.75 -5.47
CA LYS A 238 -9.13 22.12 -6.63
C LYS A 238 -7.91 21.22 -6.78
N THR A 239 -7.21 20.94 -5.70
CA THR A 239 -5.99 20.12 -5.72
C THR A 239 -6.38 18.67 -5.97
N PRO A 240 -5.86 18.01 -7.03
CA PRO A 240 -6.15 16.61 -7.26
C PRO A 240 -5.62 15.74 -6.12
N THR A 241 -6.42 14.78 -5.70
CA THR A 241 -5.99 13.80 -4.72
C THR A 241 -4.91 12.91 -5.32
N SER A 242 -3.78 12.79 -4.62
CA SER A 242 -2.66 11.94 -5.01
C SER A 242 -2.66 10.64 -4.21
N GLY A 243 -2.90 9.54 -4.90
CA GLY A 243 -2.87 8.19 -4.36
C GLY A 243 -1.45 7.67 -4.14
N THR A 244 -1.28 6.89 -3.08
CA THR A 244 -0.10 6.11 -2.78
C THR A 244 -0.47 4.64 -2.65
N TYR A 245 0.42 3.79 -3.14
CA TYR A 245 0.33 2.35 -3.01
C TYR A 245 1.75 1.79 -2.86
N ASP A 246 1.97 1.04 -1.80
CA ASP A 246 3.21 0.31 -1.57
C ASP A 246 2.89 -1.18 -1.43
N LEU A 247 3.72 -2.01 -2.08
CA LEU A 247 3.69 -3.46 -1.98
C LEU A 247 5.10 -3.95 -1.69
N ALA A 248 5.29 -4.54 -0.52
CA ALA A 248 6.49 -5.30 -0.21
C ALA A 248 6.10 -6.78 -0.19
N MET A 249 6.79 -7.64 -0.94
CA MET A 249 6.54 -9.09 -0.90
C MET A 249 7.85 -9.85 -0.84
N ARG A 250 7.83 -11.05 -0.29
CA ARG A 250 9.00 -11.90 -0.36
C ARG A 250 9.33 -12.26 -1.81
N SER A 251 10.62 -12.28 -2.06
CA SER A 251 11.23 -12.55 -3.36
C SER A 251 10.93 -13.96 -3.88
N ASP A 252 10.77 -14.93 -2.98
CA ASP A 252 10.35 -16.31 -3.30
C ASP A 252 8.88 -16.39 -3.70
N THR A 253 7.99 -15.68 -3.01
CA THR A 253 6.57 -15.53 -3.36
C THR A 253 6.40 -14.94 -4.76
N ALA A 254 7.13 -13.86 -5.07
CA ALA A 254 7.08 -13.25 -6.40
C ALA A 254 7.50 -14.23 -7.49
N ARG A 255 8.59 -14.99 -7.25
CA ARG A 255 9.09 -15.99 -8.20
C ARG A 255 8.14 -17.16 -8.38
N CYS A 256 7.52 -17.61 -7.29
CA CYS A 256 6.51 -18.67 -7.32
C CYS A 256 5.31 -18.26 -8.18
N LEU A 257 4.80 -17.03 -8.00
CA LEU A 257 3.64 -16.53 -8.75
C LEU A 257 3.88 -16.44 -10.26
N TYR A 258 5.06 -15.96 -10.65
CA TYR A 258 5.37 -15.67 -12.06
C TYR A 258 6.21 -16.77 -12.74
N GLY A 259 6.54 -17.85 -12.04
CA GLY A 259 7.41 -18.91 -12.55
C GLY A 259 8.84 -18.42 -12.86
N PHE A 260 9.31 -17.39 -12.16
CA PHE A 260 10.62 -16.79 -12.41
C PHE A 260 11.76 -17.61 -11.78
N SER A 261 12.92 -17.54 -12.44
CA SER A 261 14.18 -18.06 -11.90
C SER A 261 14.75 -17.14 -10.82
N LYS A 262 15.94 -17.46 -10.30
CA LYS A 262 16.69 -16.57 -9.39
C LYS A 262 17.27 -15.31 -10.05
N ALA A 263 17.12 -15.12 -11.37
CA ALA A 263 17.63 -13.95 -12.07
C ALA A 263 16.97 -12.63 -11.58
N PRO A 264 17.57 -11.46 -11.87
CA PRO A 264 17.01 -10.16 -11.48
C PRO A 264 15.60 -9.96 -12.04
N ILE A 265 14.65 -9.57 -11.18
CA ILE A 265 13.27 -9.28 -11.56
C ILE A 265 13.18 -7.82 -12.01
N SER A 266 12.49 -7.57 -13.13
CA SER A 266 11.99 -6.25 -13.51
C SER A 266 10.49 -6.19 -13.26
N ALA A 267 9.91 -5.00 -13.10
CA ALA A 267 8.48 -4.86 -12.83
C ALA A 267 7.94 -3.70 -13.62
N SER A 268 6.75 -3.89 -14.20
CA SER A 268 5.93 -2.80 -14.69
C SER A 268 4.65 -2.76 -13.85
N ILE A 269 4.47 -1.64 -13.15
CA ILE A 269 3.22 -1.38 -12.44
C ILE A 269 2.33 -0.59 -13.39
N SER A 270 1.15 -1.12 -13.71
CA SER A 270 0.15 -0.44 -14.51
C SER A 270 -1.04 -0.09 -13.62
N VAL A 271 -1.25 1.19 -13.34
CA VAL A 271 -2.48 1.64 -12.69
C VAL A 271 -3.49 1.92 -13.80
N THR A 272 -4.52 1.09 -13.91
CA THR A 272 -5.56 1.25 -14.93
C THR A 272 -6.64 2.18 -14.39
N SER A 273 -6.81 3.35 -15.01
CA SER A 273 -7.93 4.25 -14.72
C SER A 273 -9.26 3.67 -15.22
N ALA A 274 -10.40 4.10 -14.65
CA ALA A 274 -11.73 3.75 -15.16
C ALA A 274 -11.91 4.04 -16.66
N ASP A 275 -11.15 5.00 -17.20
CA ASP A 275 -11.19 5.40 -18.62
C ASP A 275 -10.28 4.55 -19.52
N GLY A 276 -9.60 3.53 -18.98
CA GLY A 276 -8.70 2.66 -19.73
C GLY A 276 -7.32 3.28 -20.04
N GLU A 277 -7.09 4.56 -19.73
CA GLU A 277 -5.78 5.19 -19.87
C GLU A 277 -4.79 4.67 -18.81
N GLN A 278 -3.64 4.19 -19.30
CA GLN A 278 -2.50 3.84 -18.48
C GLN A 278 -1.66 5.09 -18.24
N LYS A 279 -1.66 5.63 -17.02
CA LYS A 279 -0.70 6.68 -16.64
C LYS A 279 0.56 6.03 -16.07
N LEU A 280 1.70 6.33 -16.71
CA LEU A 280 3.03 5.98 -16.22
C LEU A 280 3.29 6.74 -14.91
N MET A 281 3.15 6.03 -13.79
CA MET A 281 3.46 6.53 -12.46
C MET A 281 4.92 6.25 -12.11
N THR A 282 5.47 6.98 -11.14
CA THR A 282 6.81 6.67 -10.62
C THR A 282 6.77 5.28 -9.97
N THR A 283 7.29 4.28 -10.68
CA THR A 283 7.41 2.92 -10.18
C THR A 283 8.79 2.73 -9.56
N VAL A 284 8.85 2.57 -8.25
CA VAL A 284 10.09 2.17 -7.59
C VAL A 284 10.10 0.65 -7.51
N LEU A 285 11.12 0.03 -8.09
CA LEU A 285 11.43 -1.38 -7.92
C LEU A 285 12.76 -1.50 -7.19
N ASN A 286 12.75 -2.19 -6.05
CA ASN A 286 13.96 -2.53 -5.34
C ASN A 286 13.85 -3.95 -4.80
N GLU A 287 14.87 -4.77 -4.99
CA GLU A 287 14.99 -6.08 -4.36
C GLU A 287 16.12 -6.00 -3.33
N LYS A 288 15.80 -6.18 -2.05
CA LYS A 288 16.76 -6.11 -0.95
C LYS A 288 16.37 -7.07 0.15
N ASN A 289 17.34 -7.81 0.69
CA ASN A 289 17.16 -8.72 1.84
C ASN A 289 16.02 -9.73 1.63
N ASP A 290 15.90 -10.34 0.45
CA ASP A 290 14.82 -11.25 0.07
C ASP A 290 13.41 -10.63 0.00
N TRP A 291 13.32 -9.29 -0.05
CA TRP A 291 12.06 -8.56 -0.26
C TRP A 291 12.10 -7.78 -1.58
N LEU A 292 11.02 -7.91 -2.33
CA LEU A 292 10.69 -7.10 -3.49
C LEU A 292 9.80 -5.95 -3.02
N TYR A 293 10.26 -4.71 -3.24
CA TYR A 293 9.52 -3.49 -2.95
C TYR A 293 9.06 -2.86 -4.25
N LEU A 294 7.77 -2.56 -4.28
CA LEU A 294 7.04 -1.96 -5.39
C LEU A 294 6.28 -0.76 -4.84
N ALA A 295 6.32 0.36 -5.55
CA ALA A 295 5.53 1.52 -5.19
C ALA A 295 4.92 2.18 -6.42
N ALA A 296 3.70 2.69 -6.27
CA ALA A 296 3.04 3.55 -7.23
C ALA A 296 2.52 4.80 -6.51
N TYR A 297 2.98 5.97 -6.96
CA TYR A 297 2.61 7.26 -6.37
C TYR A 297 2.10 8.21 -7.45
N GLY A 298 1.17 9.09 -7.07
CA GLY A 298 0.67 10.15 -7.94
C GLY A 298 -0.57 9.78 -8.76
N PHE A 299 -1.16 8.60 -8.53
CA PHE A 299 -2.37 8.20 -9.25
C PHE A 299 -3.61 8.83 -8.66
N THR A 300 -4.61 9.10 -9.50
CA THR A 300 -5.91 9.60 -9.04
C THR A 300 -6.83 8.43 -8.73
N PHE A 301 -7.76 8.63 -7.81
CA PHE A 301 -8.71 7.60 -7.39
C PHE A 301 -9.87 7.34 -8.38
N SER A 302 -9.84 7.95 -9.57
CA SER A 302 -10.62 7.48 -10.73
C SER A 302 -10.22 6.08 -11.19
N ALA A 303 -9.11 5.54 -10.70
CA ALA A 303 -8.67 4.17 -10.92
C ALA A 303 -9.07 3.27 -9.75
N PRO A 304 -10.13 2.45 -9.85
CA PRO A 304 -10.54 1.60 -8.74
C PRO A 304 -9.64 0.38 -8.57
N THR A 305 -8.80 0.05 -9.55
CA THR A 305 -8.00 -1.18 -9.57
C THR A 305 -6.55 -0.90 -9.98
N ILE A 306 -5.63 -1.27 -9.09
CA ILE A 306 -4.18 -1.27 -9.32
C ILE A 306 -3.79 -2.65 -9.83
N ARG A 307 -3.07 -2.73 -10.96
CA ARG A 307 -2.58 -3.98 -11.54
C ARG A 307 -1.06 -4.00 -11.62
N ILE A 308 -0.45 -5.02 -11.07
CA ILE A 308 1.00 -5.16 -11.03
C ILE A 308 1.39 -6.36 -11.87
N LYS A 309 2.25 -6.14 -12.86
CA LYS A 309 2.82 -7.19 -13.70
C LYS A 309 4.34 -7.21 -13.53
N LEU A 310 4.86 -8.33 -13.07
CA LEU A 310 6.30 -8.53 -13.00
C LEU A 310 6.81 -9.14 -14.31
N SER A 311 8.06 -8.86 -14.64
CA SER A 311 8.80 -9.45 -15.76
C SER A 311 10.20 -9.86 -15.30
N GLN A 312 10.84 -10.79 -15.99
CA GLN A 312 12.23 -11.15 -15.72
C GLN A 312 12.97 -11.10 -17.05
N GLU A 313 14.11 -10.40 -17.09
CA GLU A 313 14.96 -10.47 -18.26
C GLU A 313 15.51 -11.89 -18.34
N GLN A 314 15.23 -12.60 -19.43
CA GLN A 314 15.72 -13.97 -19.58
C GLN A 314 17.25 -13.96 -19.50
N PRO A 315 17.87 -14.83 -18.69
CA PRO A 315 19.30 -15.07 -18.79
C PRO A 315 19.59 -15.40 -20.26
N LYS A 316 20.47 -14.62 -20.91
CA LYS A 316 21.00 -15.02 -22.21
C LYS A 316 21.57 -16.41 -22.03
N GLU A 317 21.00 -17.39 -22.74
CA GLU A 317 21.56 -18.73 -22.85
C GLU A 317 23.03 -18.59 -23.19
N VAL A 318 23.90 -18.94 -22.23
CA VAL A 318 25.29 -19.17 -22.53
C VAL A 318 25.27 -20.50 -23.28
N THR A 319 25.32 -20.41 -24.60
CA THR A 319 25.61 -21.58 -25.43
C THR A 319 26.86 -22.25 -24.86
N PRO A 320 26.84 -23.57 -24.62
CA PRO A 320 27.99 -24.25 -24.05
C PRO A 320 29.15 -24.10 -25.02
N VAL A 321 30.17 -23.36 -24.59
CA VAL A 321 31.47 -23.36 -25.28
C VAL A 321 32.07 -24.72 -24.98
N THR A 322 32.04 -25.60 -25.98
CA THR A 322 32.84 -26.81 -26.02
C THR A 322 34.32 -26.45 -25.79
N ALA A 323 34.91 -27.05 -24.76
CA ALA A 323 36.36 -27.17 -24.59
C ALA A 323 36.72 -28.65 -24.75
N PRO A 324 37.98 -29.05 -25.05
CA PRO A 324 39.20 -28.23 -25.06
C PRO A 324 40.11 -28.43 -26.30
N ALA A 325 40.98 -27.45 -26.59
CA ALA A 325 42.22 -27.70 -27.33
C ALA A 325 43.41 -27.02 -26.60
N PRO A 326 44.60 -27.66 -26.54
CA PRO A 326 45.65 -27.31 -25.59
C PRO A 326 46.40 -26.02 -25.94
N ALA A 327 46.88 -25.38 -24.88
CA ALA A 327 47.58 -24.10 -24.85
C ALA A 327 48.92 -24.08 -25.62
N PRO A 328 49.33 -22.89 -26.10
CA PRO A 328 50.70 -22.44 -25.99
C PRO A 328 50.86 -21.36 -24.91
N SER A 329 52.01 -21.42 -24.24
CA SER A 329 52.45 -20.64 -23.07
C SER A 329 52.86 -19.19 -23.43
N PRO A 330 53.23 -18.33 -22.45
CA PRO A 330 52.77 -16.96 -22.33
C PRO A 330 53.60 -15.95 -23.13
N SER A 331 52.98 -14.89 -23.62
CA SER A 331 53.70 -13.69 -24.05
C SER A 331 53.04 -12.42 -23.52
N SER A 332 53.89 -11.57 -22.96
CA SER A 332 53.63 -10.37 -22.19
C SER A 332 53.10 -9.19 -23.02
N THR A 333 52.32 -8.30 -22.36
CA THR A 333 51.92 -6.91 -22.71
C THR A 333 50.53 -6.71 -23.37
N PRO A 334 49.89 -5.52 -23.25
CA PRO A 334 49.07 -5.09 -22.10
C PRO A 334 47.57 -4.95 -22.43
N MET A 335 46.73 -4.89 -21.38
CA MET A 335 45.28 -4.67 -21.44
C MET A 335 44.90 -3.42 -22.28
N VAL A 336 44.16 -3.64 -23.37
CA VAL A 336 43.46 -2.55 -24.09
C VAL A 336 42.07 -2.37 -23.48
N VAL A 337 41.87 -1.24 -22.81
CA VAL A 337 40.59 -0.74 -22.33
C VAL A 337 39.64 -0.57 -23.52
N LYS A 338 38.55 -1.33 -23.58
CA LYS A 338 37.51 -1.16 -24.61
C LYS A 338 36.85 0.22 -24.44
N ALA A 339 37.01 1.07 -25.46
CA ALA A 339 36.42 2.41 -25.53
C ALA A 339 34.89 2.37 -25.46
N ALA A 340 34.30 3.31 -24.71
CA ALA A 340 32.86 3.51 -24.60
C ALA A 340 32.22 3.80 -25.97
N VAL A 341 31.23 2.98 -26.36
CA VAL A 341 30.48 3.15 -27.61
C VAL A 341 29.44 4.24 -27.43
N LYS A 342 29.59 5.35 -28.17
CA LYS A 342 28.62 6.46 -28.21
C LYS A 342 27.61 6.24 -29.35
N THR A 343 26.38 6.71 -29.15
CA THR A 343 25.28 6.56 -30.11
C THR A 343 24.86 7.95 -30.62
N LEU A 344 24.80 8.14 -31.95
CA LEU A 344 24.42 9.40 -32.60
C LEU A 344 23.23 9.18 -33.53
N LYS A 345 22.19 10.01 -33.41
CA LYS A 345 21.04 10.00 -34.34
C LYS A 345 21.28 11.05 -35.43
N CYS A 346 21.06 10.64 -36.67
CA CYS A 346 21.30 11.41 -37.88
C CYS A 346 20.01 11.50 -38.70
N VAL A 347 19.66 12.69 -39.19
CA VAL A 347 18.41 12.97 -39.88
C VAL A 347 18.63 13.51 -41.29
N LYS A 348 17.81 13.03 -42.24
CA LYS A 348 17.73 13.53 -43.62
C LYS A 348 16.26 13.58 -44.02
N GLY A 349 15.66 14.77 -43.99
CA GLY A 349 14.20 14.93 -44.12
C GLY A 349 13.46 14.21 -42.99
N LYS A 350 12.49 13.35 -43.32
CA LYS A 350 11.76 12.51 -42.34
C LYS A 350 12.50 11.22 -41.94
N ALA A 351 13.61 10.88 -42.61
CA ALA A 351 14.36 9.66 -42.32
C ALA A 351 15.35 9.87 -41.16
N VAL A 352 15.28 9.01 -40.14
CA VAL A 352 16.19 8.99 -38.97
C VAL A 352 17.05 7.72 -39.02
N LYS A 353 18.38 7.87 -38.93
CA LYS A 353 19.34 6.77 -38.82
C LYS A 353 20.15 6.89 -37.53
N THR A 354 20.40 5.77 -36.85
CA THR A 354 21.20 5.75 -35.62
C THR A 354 22.54 5.08 -35.89
N VAL A 355 23.65 5.75 -35.55
CA VAL A 355 25.03 5.28 -35.75
C VAL A 355 25.69 5.07 -34.39
N LYS A 356 26.33 3.91 -34.19
CA LYS A 356 27.06 3.57 -32.96
C LYS A 356 28.54 3.37 -33.27
N GLY A 357 29.42 3.95 -32.45
CA GLY A 357 30.86 3.78 -32.55
C GLY A 357 31.60 4.54 -31.45
N ALA A 358 32.93 4.37 -31.37
CA ALA A 358 33.74 5.15 -30.44
C ALA A 358 33.71 6.67 -30.79
N ASN A 359 33.52 7.00 -32.08
CA ASN A 359 33.35 8.37 -32.56
C ASN A 359 32.41 8.42 -33.79
N PRO A 360 31.08 8.33 -33.61
CA PRO A 360 30.13 8.18 -34.72
C PRO A 360 29.97 9.49 -35.50
N LYS A 361 30.00 9.41 -36.84
CA LYS A 361 29.71 10.53 -37.76
C LYS A 361 28.50 10.20 -38.63
N CYS A 362 27.71 11.22 -38.98
CA CYS A 362 26.56 11.04 -39.85
C CYS A 362 26.98 10.74 -41.30
N PRO A 363 26.32 9.78 -41.99
CA PRO A 363 26.57 9.51 -43.40
C PRO A 363 26.31 10.74 -44.28
N ALA A 364 26.97 10.79 -45.44
CA ALA A 364 26.85 11.92 -46.37
C ALA A 364 25.37 12.25 -46.68
N GLY A 365 24.98 13.49 -46.43
CA GLY A 365 23.61 13.99 -46.60
C GLY A 365 22.68 13.83 -45.38
N TYR A 366 23.15 13.29 -44.25
CA TYR A 366 22.43 13.30 -42.97
C TYR A 366 23.07 14.30 -41.99
N LYS A 367 22.26 15.06 -41.25
CA LYS A 367 22.71 15.97 -40.19
C LYS A 367 22.52 15.33 -38.81
N ALA A 368 23.43 15.60 -37.87
CA ALA A 368 23.26 15.16 -36.49
C ALA A 368 22.00 15.80 -35.88
N LYS A 369 21.25 15.02 -35.11
CA LYS A 369 20.10 15.47 -34.34
C LYS A 369 20.46 15.69 -32.89
#